data_AF-A0A951MTX7-F1
#
_entry.id   AF-A0A951MTX7-F1
#
_cell.length_a   1.000
_cell.length_b   1.000
_cell.length_c   1.000
_cell.angle_alpha   90.00
_cell.angle_beta   90.00
_cell.angle_gamma   90.00
#
_symmetry.space_group_name_H-M   'P 1'
#
loop_
_entity.id
_entity.type
_entity.pdbx_description
1 polymer ?
#
loop_
_entity_poly.entity_id
_entity_poly.type
_entity_poly.pdbx_seq_one_letter_code
_entity_poly.pdbx_strand_id
1 'polypeptide(L)' 'MSRKADKAHGVPLGTRVRVHFPGAVLDAEVVEDRGFIGIDGRQIVVVRTLQETYFPREMEFPIAELEIVQVPGQEQAAA' A
#
# COMPACT_ATOMS: atom_id res chain seq x y z
N MET A 1 -9.44 -27.47 -6.96
CA MET A 1 -9.36 -26.31 -7.88
C MET A 1 -8.22 -25.43 -7.41
N SER A 2 -7.13 -25.44 -8.17
CA SER A 2 -5.87 -24.78 -7.83
C SER A 2 -6.04 -23.27 -7.78
N ARG A 3 -5.85 -22.64 -6.61
CA ARG A 3 -5.51 -21.21 -6.55
C ARG A 3 -4.14 -21.09 -7.22
N LYS A 4 -4.11 -20.69 -8.48
CA LYS A 4 -2.88 -20.16 -9.06
C LYS A 4 -2.51 -18.99 -8.16
N ALA A 5 -1.39 -19.13 -7.45
CA ALA A 5 -0.66 -18.01 -6.91
C ALA A 5 -0.21 -17.21 -8.13
N ASP A 6 -1.10 -16.33 -8.59
CA ASP A 6 -0.78 -15.34 -9.59
C ASP A 6 0.35 -14.51 -9.00
N LYS A 7 1.45 -14.50 -9.74
CA LYS A 7 2.77 -13.97 -9.40
C LYS A 7 2.62 -12.68 -8.58
N ALA A 8 2.77 -12.78 -7.26
CA ALA A 8 2.69 -11.66 -6.33
C ALA A 8 3.90 -10.74 -6.53
N HIS A 9 3.83 -9.88 -7.54
CA HIS A 9 4.60 -8.62 -7.59
C HIS A 9 3.65 -7.52 -7.15
N GLY A 10 3.11 -7.72 -5.96
CA GLY A 10 2.03 -6.96 -5.36
C GLY A 10 2.27 -6.74 -3.88
N VAL A 11 2.08 -5.51 -3.39
CA VAL A 11 2.11 -5.27 -1.94
C VAL A 11 0.88 -5.93 -1.34
N PRO A 12 1.04 -6.78 -0.30
CA PRO A 12 -0.10 -7.51 0.22
C PRO A 12 -1.13 -6.55 0.82
N LEU A 13 -2.40 -6.84 0.57
CA LEU A 13 -3.51 -6.09 1.15
C LEU A 13 -3.41 -6.15 2.68
N GLY A 14 -3.71 -5.05 3.35
CA GLY A 14 -3.48 -4.88 4.78
C GLY A 14 -2.08 -4.38 5.14
N THR A 15 -1.20 -4.15 4.16
CA THR A 15 0.08 -3.47 4.42
C THR A 15 -0.17 -2.09 4.97
N ARG A 16 0.37 -1.82 6.17
CA ARG A 16 0.38 -0.48 6.75
C ARG A 16 1.48 0.34 6.12
N VAL A 17 1.09 1.52 5.69
CA VAL A 17 1.95 2.47 5.00
C VAL A 17 1.77 3.86 5.59
N ARG A 18 2.75 4.73 5.39
CA ARG A 18 2.65 6.16 5.66
C ARG A 18 2.71 6.94 4.37
N VAL A 19 1.80 7.90 4.26
CA VAL A 19 1.75 8.88 3.19
C VAL A 19 2.31 10.18 3.73
N HIS A 20 3.36 10.69 3.08
CA HIS A 20 3.98 11.97 3.45
C HIS A 20 3.39 13.09 2.61
N PHE A 21 2.67 14.00 3.27
CA PHE A 21 2.22 15.25 2.68
C PHE A 21 3.06 16.42 3.21
N PRO A 22 3.14 17.54 2.47
CA PRO A 22 3.74 18.76 3.01
C PRO A 22 3.05 19.19 4.31
N GLY A 23 3.73 19.00 5.45
CA GLY A 23 3.23 19.38 6.78
C GLY A 23 2.36 18.34 7.49
N ALA A 24 2.17 17.13 6.93
CA ALA A 24 1.41 16.06 7.59
C ALA A 24 1.90 14.66 7.18
N VAL A 25 1.77 13.69 8.09
CA VAL A 25 2.00 12.27 7.80
C VAL A 25 0.73 11.51 8.16
N LEU A 26 0.21 10.75 7.21
CA LEU A 26 -1.00 9.95 7.40
C LEU A 26 -0.64 8.47 7.44
N ASP A 27 -1.07 7.78 8.49
CA ASP A 27 -1.06 6.32 8.52
C ASP A 27 -2.24 5.78 7.71
N ALA A 28 -1.95 4.86 6.79
CA ALA A 28 -2.91 4.25 5.90
C ALA A 28 -2.66 2.75 5.75
N GLU A 29 -3.62 2.06 5.14
CA GLU A 29 -3.58 0.64 4.87
C GLU A 29 -3.86 0.39 3.39
N VAL A 30 -3.05 -0.45 2.74
CA VAL A 30 -3.30 -0.87 1.35
C VAL A 30 -4.55 -1.73 1.31
N VAL A 31 -5.57 -1.28 0.56
CA VAL A 31 -6.86 -1.99 0.42
C VAL A 31 -7.05 -2.57 -0.98
N GLU A 32 -6.33 -2.07 -1.99
CA GLU A 32 -6.33 -2.58 -3.35
C GLU A 32 -4.95 -2.38 -3.98
N ASP A 33 -4.52 -3.34 -4.79
CA ASP A 33 -3.35 -3.21 -5.67
C ASP A 33 -3.82 -3.24 -7.12
N ARG A 34 -3.66 -2.12 -7.81
CA ARG A 34 -4.05 -1.98 -9.23
C ARG A 34 -2.97 -2.47 -10.18
N GLY A 35 -1.81 -2.84 -9.65
CA GLY A 35 -0.66 -3.27 -10.42
C GLY A 35 0.03 -2.11 -11.12
N PHE A 36 0.82 -2.46 -12.13
CA PHE A 36 1.65 -1.51 -12.88
C PHE A 36 0.82 -0.73 -13.91
N ILE A 37 0.74 0.60 -13.75
CA ILE A 37 0.01 1.50 -14.64
C ILE A 37 0.99 2.49 -15.29
N GLY A 38 0.73 2.83 -16.56
CA GLY A 38 1.50 3.79 -17.35
C GLY A 38 2.73 3.20 -18.06
N ILE A 39 3.37 4.03 -18.89
CA ILE A 39 4.51 3.62 -19.74
C ILE A 39 5.77 3.32 -18.90
N ASP A 40 5.92 3.99 -17.75
CA ASP A 40 7.05 3.80 -16.83
C ASP A 40 6.85 2.65 -15.81
N GLY A 41 5.71 1.95 -15.85
CA GLY A 41 5.43 0.82 -14.96
C GLY A 41 5.46 1.22 -13.48
N ARG A 42 4.68 2.23 -13.08
CA ARG A 42 4.50 2.55 -11.66
C ARG A 42 3.44 1.65 -11.07
N GLN A 43 3.76 0.94 -10.00
CA GLN A 43 2.77 0.16 -9.27
C GLN A 43 1.89 1.08 -8.44
N ILE A 44 0.59 1.08 -8.74
CA ILE A 44 -0.41 1.91 -8.07
C ILE A 44 -1.20 1.07 -7.08
N VAL A 45 -1.35 1.59 -5.88
CA VAL A 45 -2.16 1.00 -4.82
C VAL A 45 -3.22 1.99 -4.35
N VAL A 46 -4.37 1.47 -3.93
CA VAL A 46 -5.36 2.24 -3.18
C VAL A 46 -5.08 2.04 -1.71
N VAL A 47 -4.92 3.15 -0.99
CA VAL A 47 -4.72 3.16 0.45
C VAL A 47 -5.92 3.77 1.14
N ARG A 48 -6.31 3.20 2.27
CA ARG A 48 -7.35 3.71 3.15
C ARG A 48 -6.69 4.35 4.37
N THR A 49 -6.99 5.62 4.63
CA THR A 49 -6.47 6.31 5.81
C THR A 49 -7.04 5.69 7.08
N LEU A 50 -6.21 5.56 8.12
CA LEU A 50 -6.62 5.06 9.44
C LEU A 50 -7.00 6.18 10.41
N GLN A 51 -6.73 7.43 10.03
CA GLN A 51 -7.01 8.63 10.83
C GLN A 51 -8.31 9.29 10.35
N GLU A 52 -9.10 9.84 11.27
CA GLU A 52 -10.21 10.71 10.90
C GLU A 52 -9.64 12.07 10.49
N THR A 53 -9.67 12.35 9.19
CA THR A 53 -9.02 13.52 8.60
C THR A 53 -9.88 14.14 7.49
N TYR A 54 -9.53 15.34 7.06
CA TYR A 54 -10.19 16.03 5.95
C TYR A 54 -9.85 15.43 4.58
N PHE A 55 -8.83 14.57 4.49
CA PHE A 55 -8.48 13.86 3.27
C PHE A 55 -9.54 12.80 2.91
N PRO A 56 -9.66 12.44 1.61
CA PRO A 56 -10.48 11.33 1.19
C PRO A 56 -10.12 10.05 1.96
N ARG A 57 -11.14 9.26 2.32
CA ARG A 57 -10.93 8.02 3.07
C ARG A 57 -10.06 7.01 2.32
N GLU A 58 -10.16 7.00 0.99
CA GLU A 58 -9.38 6.15 0.09
C GLU A 58 -8.69 7.02 -0.95
N MET A 59 -7.42 6.75 -1.21
CA MET A 59 -6.58 7.52 -2.12
C MET A 59 -5.67 6.60 -2.93
N GLU A 60 -5.32 7.01 -4.14
CA GLU A 60 -4.44 6.26 -5.04
C GLU A 60 -3.02 6.84 -5.00
N PHE A 61 -2.05 5.98 -4.75
CA PHE A 61 -0.64 6.37 -4.72
C PHE A 61 0.25 5.34 -5.41
N PRO A 62 1.35 5.78 -6.06
CA PRO A 62 2.42 4.87 -6.40
C PRO A 62 3.05 4.31 -5.13
N ILE A 63 3.20 2.98 -5.05
CA ILE A 63 3.77 2.35 -3.85
C ILE A 63 5.18 2.86 -3.51
N ALA A 64 5.94 3.28 -4.53
CA ALA A 64 7.27 3.85 -4.37
C ALA A 64 7.30 5.19 -3.62
N GLU A 65 6.16 5.88 -3.53
CA GLU A 65 6.01 7.14 -2.78
C GLU A 65 5.52 6.90 -1.34
N LEU A 66 5.27 5.64 -0.96
CA LEU A 66 4.76 5.25 0.35
C LEU A 66 5.87 4.65 1.20
N GLU A 67 5.86 5.00 2.49
CA GLU A 67 6.73 4.35 3.47
C GLU A 67 6.04 3.11 4.02
N ILE A 68 6.61 1.93 3.81
CA ILE A 68 6.06 0.67 4.35
C ILE A 68 6.39 0.58 5.83
N VAL A 69 5.35 0.58 6.67
CA VAL A 69 5.45 0.48 8.13
C VAL A 69 5.37 -0.97 8.58
N GLN A 70 4.43 -1.73 8.03
CA GLN A 70 4.20 -3.12 8.41
C GLN A 70 3.58 -3.91 7.26
N VAL A 71 4.16 -5.05 6.92
CA VAL A 71 3.62 -5.99 5.93
C VAL A 71 2.91 -7.13 6.68
N PRO A 72 1.61 -7.40 6.43
CA PRO A 72 0.91 -8.49 7.10
C PRO A 72 1.54 -9.83 6.75
N GLY A 73 1.74 -10.68 7.75
CA GLY A 73 2.31 -12.01 7.58
C GLY A 73 3.85 -12.05 7.49
N GLN A 74 4.53 -10.91 7.49
CA GLN A 74 5.96 -10.85 7.81
C GLN A 74 6.10 -10.59 9.31
N GLU A 75 5.96 -11.65 10.10
CA GLU A 75 6.51 -11.65 11.46
C GLU A 75 8.01 -11.40 11.29
N GLN A 76 8.53 -10.38 11.98
CA GLN A 76 9.93 -10.01 11.94
C GLN A 76 10.77 -11.27 12.17
N ALA A 77 11.46 -11.73 11.12
CA ALA A 77 12.55 -12.67 11.27
C ALA A 77 13.72 -11.89 11.90
N ALA A 78 13.56 -11.49 13.16
CA ALA A 78 14.63 -10.99 13.99
C ALA A 78 15.40 -12.22 14.49
N ALA A 79 16.53 -12.48 13.84
CA ALA A 79 17.56 -13.41 14.27
C ALA A 79 18.28 -12.88 15.52
#